data_AF-A0A161S5F5-F1
#
_entry.id   AF-A0A161S5F5-F1
#
_cell.length_a   1.000
_cell.length_b   1.000
_cell.length_c   1.000
_cell.angle_alpha   90.00
_cell.angle_beta   90.00
_cell.angle_gamma   90.00
#
_symmetry.space_group_name_H-M   'P 1'
#
loop_
_entity.id
_entity.type
_entity.pdbx_description
1 polymer ?
#
loop_
_entity_poly.entity_id
_entity_poly.type
_entity_poly.pdbx_seq_one_letter_code
_entity_poly.pdbx_strand_id
1 'polypeptide(L)'
;MIHVYLDDYRACPKGFVPARTVDECLLLLQECEVDVLSLDYDLGWGQPNGLELVRAMASAGLFPQRIYLHTSSDAGRQQMFQLLYASKPEHVRLTNGPMPSGLLMEISETVKE
;
A
#
# COMPACT_ATOMS: atom_id res chain seq x y z
N MET A 1 -13.60 6.54 3.89
CA MET A 1 -12.22 6.02 3.83
C MET A 1 -12.21 4.73 3.03
N ILE A 2 -11.17 4.50 2.23
CA ILE A 2 -10.99 3.26 1.47
C ILE A 2 -9.75 2.50 1.94
N HIS A 3 -9.66 1.23 1.55
CA HIS A 3 -8.46 0.41 1.72
C HIS A 3 -7.91 0.08 0.33
N VAL A 4 -6.63 0.29 0.09
CA VAL A 4 -5.99 0.11 -1.22
C VAL A 4 -5.02 -1.06 -1.17
N TYR A 5 -5.11 -1.92 -2.18
CA TYR A 5 -4.22 -3.06 -2.36
C TYR A 5 -3.47 -2.89 -3.69
N LEU A 6 -2.20 -2.50 -3.61
CA LEU A 6 -1.33 -2.33 -4.76
C LEU A 6 -0.60 -3.64 -5.08
N ASP A 7 -1.01 -4.28 -6.17
CA ASP A 7 -0.43 -5.53 -6.64
C ASP A 7 -0.86 -5.76 -8.10
N ASP A 8 0.05 -6.13 -8.99
CA ASP A 8 -0.27 -6.39 -10.40
C ASP A 8 -0.75 -7.84 -10.64
N TYR A 9 -0.46 -8.75 -9.70
CA TYR A 9 -0.61 -10.19 -9.89
C TYR A 9 -1.64 -10.84 -8.94
N ARG A 10 -1.55 -10.58 -7.64
CA ARG A 10 -2.38 -11.23 -6.61
C ARG A 10 -3.83 -10.73 -6.67
N ALA A 11 -4.73 -11.62 -6.25
CA ALA A 11 -6.13 -11.27 -6.07
C ALA A 11 -6.28 -10.23 -4.95
N CYS A 12 -7.04 -9.17 -5.25
CA CYS A 12 -7.33 -8.13 -4.27
C CYS A 12 -8.23 -8.69 -3.17
N PRO A 13 -7.88 -8.55 -1.88
CA PRO A 13 -8.74 -8.98 -0.78
C PRO A 13 -10.09 -8.24 -0.80
N LYS A 14 -11.14 -8.91 -0.32
CA LYS A 14 -12.47 -8.30 -0.23
C LYS A 14 -12.43 -7.07 0.68
N GLY A 15 -13.07 -5.98 0.24
CA GLY A 15 -13.09 -4.70 0.95
C GLY A 15 -11.92 -3.78 0.63
N PHE A 16 -11.02 -4.21 -0.24
CA PHE A 16 -9.97 -3.37 -0.80
C PHE A 16 -10.31 -2.95 -2.24
N VAL A 17 -9.85 -1.76 -2.59
CA VAL A 17 -9.80 -1.25 -3.95
C VAL A 17 -8.46 -1.68 -4.56
N PRO A 18 -8.46 -2.41 -5.70
CA PRO A 18 -7.23 -2.78 -6.36
C PRO A 18 -6.59 -1.57 -7.03
N ALA A 19 -5.29 -1.42 -6.87
CA ALA A 19 -4.44 -0.64 -7.76
C ALA A 19 -3.45 -1.59 -8.44
N ARG A 20 -3.37 -1.55 -9.76
CA ARG A 20 -2.49 -2.44 -10.55
C ARG A 20 -1.18 -1.76 -10.96
N THR A 21 -1.12 -0.44 -10.85
CA THR A 21 0.05 0.36 -11.20
C THR A 21 0.32 1.42 -10.14
N VAL A 22 1.54 1.98 -10.18
CA VAL A 22 1.90 3.14 -9.35
C VAL A 22 0.97 4.33 -9.60
N ASP A 23 0.63 4.59 -10.86
CA ASP A 23 -0.22 5.74 -11.23
C ASP A 23 -1.65 5.58 -10.70
N GLU A 24 -2.24 4.40 -10.80
CA GLU A 24 -3.56 4.11 -10.22
C GLU A 24 -3.55 4.29 -8.70
N CYS A 25 -2.49 3.83 -8.02
CA CYS A 25 -2.37 3.97 -6.58
C CYS A 25 -2.17 5.41 -6.14
N LEU A 26 -1.34 6.18 -6.86
CA LEU A 26 -1.16 7.61 -6.63
C LEU A 26 -2.46 8.37 -6.79
N LEU A 27 -3.23 8.09 -7.85
CA LEU A 27 -4.53 8.71 -8.06
C LEU A 27 -5.47 8.45 -6.88
N LEU A 28 -5.55 7.21 -6.39
CA LEU A 28 -6.36 6.87 -5.21
C LEU A 28 -5.89 7.60 -3.95
N LEU A 29 -4.58 7.76 -3.75
CA LEU A 29 -4.02 8.51 -2.62
C LEU A 29 -4.28 10.02 -2.70
N GLN A 30 -4.43 10.56 -3.90
CA GLN A 30 -4.74 11.98 -4.14
C GLN A 30 -6.22 12.28 -3.98
N GLU A 31 -7.08 11.41 -4.49
CA GLU A 31 -8.52 11.66 -4.62
C GLU A 31 -9.35 11.08 -3.46
N CYS A 32 -8.79 10.16 -2.67
CA CYS A 32 -9.50 9.47 -1.61
C CYS A 32 -8.75 9.52 -0.28
N GLU A 33 -9.52 9.50 0.81
CA GLU A 33 -8.96 9.27 2.14
C GLU A 33 -8.67 7.77 2.31
N VAL A 34 -7.39 7.41 2.28
CA VAL A 34 -6.92 6.02 2.39
C VAL A 34 -6.57 5.69 3.84
N ASP A 35 -7.26 4.70 4.40
CA ASP A 35 -6.95 4.20 5.74
C ASP A 35 -5.83 3.15 5.68
N VAL A 36 -6.01 2.10 4.89
CA VAL A 36 -5.04 1.02 4.76
C VAL A 36 -4.47 1.01 3.36
N LEU A 37 -3.14 1.06 3.23
CA LEU A 37 -2.42 0.79 2.00
C LEU A 37 -1.53 -0.44 2.17
N SER A 38 -1.75 -1.45 1.34
CA SER A 38 -0.89 -2.62 1.28
C SER A 38 -0.08 -2.58 -0.02
N LEU A 39 1.26 -2.66 0.09
CA LEU A 39 2.20 -2.46 -1.02
C LEU A 39 2.89 -3.76 -1.44
N ASP A 40 2.84 -4.09 -2.72
CA ASP A 40 3.85 -4.94 -3.37
C ASP A 40 4.97 -4.09 -3.97
N TYR A 41 6.18 -4.64 -3.97
CA TYR A 41 7.33 -4.05 -4.63
C TYR A 41 7.30 -4.33 -6.13
N ASP A 42 7.10 -5.57 -6.54
CA ASP A 42 7.16 -5.97 -7.94
C ASP A 42 5.80 -5.69 -8.61
N LEU A 43 5.78 -4.86 -9.66
CA LEU A 43 4.55 -4.46 -10.37
C LEU A 43 4.65 -4.73 -11.88
N GLY A 44 5.38 -5.78 -12.23
CA GLY A 44 5.61 -6.19 -13.61
C GLY A 44 6.88 -5.62 -14.24
N TRP A 45 7.32 -6.26 -15.33
CA TRP A 45 8.56 -5.92 -16.01
C TRP A 45 8.44 -4.58 -16.75
N GLY A 46 9.43 -3.70 -16.56
CA GLY A 46 9.48 -2.39 -17.20
C GLY A 46 8.48 -1.37 -16.65
N GLN A 47 7.74 -1.71 -15.59
CA GLN A 47 6.84 -0.80 -14.90
C GLN A 47 7.53 -0.15 -13.69
N PRO A 48 7.08 1.06 -13.29
CA PRO A 48 7.42 1.59 -11.98
C PRO A 48 7.04 0.60 -10.88
N ASN A 49 7.96 0.38 -9.94
CA ASN A 49 7.79 -0.58 -8.86
C ASN A 49 7.28 0.12 -7.58
N GLY A 50 6.98 -0.64 -6.54
CA GLY A 50 6.46 -0.11 -5.27
C GLY A 50 7.39 0.91 -4.60
N LEU A 51 8.72 0.85 -4.84
CA LEU A 51 9.64 1.86 -4.32
C LEU A 51 9.46 3.22 -4.99
N GLU A 52 9.15 3.24 -6.30
CA GLU A 52 8.86 4.49 -7.02
C GLU A 52 7.57 5.14 -6.51
N LEU A 53 6.54 4.34 -6.19
CA LEU A 53 5.35 4.85 -5.48
C LEU A 53 5.73 5.48 -4.14
N VAL A 54 6.53 4.79 -3.32
CA VAL A 54 6.95 5.32 -2.00
C VAL A 54 7.72 6.64 -2.15
N ARG A 55 8.59 6.78 -3.16
CA ARG A 55 9.27 8.06 -3.44
C ARG A 55 8.27 9.16 -3.79
N ALA A 56 7.30 8.87 -4.66
CA ALA A 56 6.27 9.82 -5.05
C ALA A 56 5.41 10.26 -3.86
N MET A 57 4.99 9.31 -3.01
CA MET A 57 4.28 9.57 -1.76
C MET A 57 5.06 10.50 -0.83
N ALA A 58 6.34 10.19 -0.59
CA ALA A 58 7.20 10.98 0.29
C ALA A 58 7.41 12.39 -0.25
N SER A 59 7.58 12.54 -1.57
CA SER A 59 7.75 13.85 -2.22
C SER A 59 6.48 14.70 -2.16
N ALA A 60 5.31 14.08 -2.33
CA ALA A 60 4.02 14.76 -2.33
C ALA A 60 3.40 14.92 -0.93
N GLY A 61 3.97 14.30 0.10
CA GLY A 61 3.38 14.26 1.44
C GLY A 61 2.08 13.44 1.53
N LEU A 62 1.88 12.50 0.60
CA LEU A 62 0.66 11.69 0.51
C LEU A 62 0.85 10.40 1.31
N PHE A 63 0.25 10.33 2.50
CA PHE A 63 0.33 9.15 3.35
C PHE A 63 -1.05 8.69 3.82
N PRO A 64 -1.32 7.37 3.79
CA PRO A 64 -2.49 6.77 4.42
C PRO A 64 -2.30 6.66 5.93
N GLN A 65 -3.33 6.22 6.66
CA GLN A 65 -3.25 6.01 8.11
C GLN A 65 -2.36 4.80 8.48
N ARG A 66 -2.40 3.74 7.68
CA ARG A 66 -1.75 2.45 7.94
C ARG A 66 -1.11 1.90 6.66
N ILE A 67 0.15 1.49 6.75
CA ILE A 67 0.93 0.93 5.64
C ILE A 67 1.42 -0.47 5.99
N TYR A 68 1.22 -1.41 5.07
CA TYR A 68 1.70 -2.79 5.13
C TYR A 68 2.49 -3.15 3.87
N LEU A 69 3.48 -4.03 4.00
CA LEU A 69 4.36 -4.44 2.89
C LEU A 69 4.17 -5.94 2.63
N HIS A 70 3.40 -6.27 1.59
CA HIS A 70 3.03 -7.64 1.25
C HIS A 70 3.85 -8.21 0.08
N THR A 71 5.09 -7.76 -0.06
CA THR A 71 5.97 -8.18 -1.14
C THR A 71 6.78 -9.43 -0.81
N SER A 72 7.06 -10.23 -1.86
CA SER A 72 7.99 -11.36 -1.82
C SER A 72 9.46 -10.92 -1.97
N SER A 73 9.74 -9.69 -2.41
CA SER A 73 11.09 -9.16 -2.55
C SER A 73 11.61 -8.63 -1.22
N ASP A 74 12.47 -9.38 -0.54
CA ASP A 74 13.05 -8.96 0.74
C ASP A 74 13.84 -7.65 0.61
N ALA A 75 14.65 -7.51 -0.45
CA ALA A 75 15.41 -6.30 -0.72
C ALA A 75 14.49 -5.10 -1.00
N GLY A 76 13.46 -5.30 -1.83
CA GLY A 76 12.45 -4.28 -2.13
C GLY A 76 11.68 -3.85 -0.89
N ARG A 77 11.30 -4.82 -0.04
CA ARG A 77 10.64 -4.56 1.25
C ARG A 77 11.49 -3.68 2.16
N GLN A 78 12.78 -3.98 2.30
CA GLN A 78 13.68 -3.18 3.14
C GLN A 78 13.85 -1.76 2.60
N GLN A 79 13.99 -1.59 1.30
CA GLN A 79 14.12 -0.27 0.67
C GLN A 79 12.86 0.59 0.87
N MET A 80 11.68 0.01 0.63
CA MET A 80 10.40 0.69 0.88
C MET A 80 10.25 1.03 2.37
N PHE A 81 10.50 0.08 3.26
CA PHE A 81 10.37 0.29 4.70
C PHE A 81 11.28 1.41 5.21
N GLN A 82 12.56 1.42 4.81
CA GLN A 82 13.51 2.45 5.22
C GLN A 82 13.07 3.85 4.76
N LEU A 83 12.65 3.97 3.50
CA LEU A 83 12.20 5.25 2.95
C LEU A 83 10.91 5.72 3.62
N LEU A 84 9.92 4.83 3.80
CA LEU A 84 8.68 5.14 4.50
C LEU A 84 8.95 5.53 5.95
N TYR A 85 9.81 4.80 6.66
CA TYR A 85 10.14 5.09 8.05
C TYR A 85 10.77 6.48 8.22
N ALA A 86 11.63 6.88 7.28
CA ALA A 86 12.29 8.18 7.29
C ALA A 86 11.37 9.35 6.89
N SER A 87 10.30 9.09 6.14
CA SER A 87 9.46 10.14 5.53
C SER A 87 8.04 10.23 6.08
N LYS A 88 7.51 9.15 6.68
CA LYS A 88 6.12 9.12 7.17
C LYS A 88 5.91 10.13 8.32
N PRO A 89 4.73 10.75 8.41
CA PRO A 89 4.31 11.45 9.61
C PRO A 89 4.26 10.53 10.85
N GLU A 90 4.31 11.11 12.05
CA GLU A 90 4.29 10.34 13.30
C GLU A 90 3.01 9.50 13.47
N HIS A 91 1.86 10.04 13.07
CA HIS A 91 0.56 9.37 13.20
C HIS A 91 0.39 8.14 12.29
N VAL A 92 1.17 8.04 11.22
CA VAL A 92 1.08 6.95 10.25
C VAL A 92 1.70 5.68 10.83
N ARG A 93 0.94 4.59 10.83
CA ARG A 93 1.43 3.28 11.28
C ARG A 93 2.06 2.54 10.12
N LEU A 94 3.30 2.08 10.29
CA LEU A 94 4.04 1.32 9.29
C LEU A 94 4.38 -0.07 9.81
N THR A 95 4.00 -1.11 9.08
CA THR A 95 4.30 -2.51 9.39
C THR A 95 5.21 -3.11 8.33
N ASN A 96 6.36 -3.65 8.74
CA ASN A 96 7.30 -4.34 7.85
C ASN A 96 6.84 -5.79 7.56
N GLY A 97 5.70 -5.93 6.91
CA GLY A 97 5.12 -7.24 6.60
C GLY A 97 3.67 -7.14 6.11
N PRO A 98 3.09 -8.28 5.71
CA PRO A 98 1.72 -8.32 5.21
C PRO A 98 0.72 -7.96 6.32
N MET A 99 -0.49 -7.64 5.90
CA MET A 99 -1.60 -7.43 6.81
C MET A 99 -1.90 -8.71 7.61
N PRO A 100 -2.16 -8.61 8.93
CA PRO A 100 -2.57 -9.77 9.71
C PRO A 100 -3.94 -10.27 9.25
N SER A 101 -4.17 -11.58 9.33
CA SER A 101 -5.42 -12.22 8.91
C SER A 101 -6.67 -11.65 9.60
N GLY A 102 -6.57 -11.27 10.88
CA GLY A 102 -7.65 -10.63 11.61
C GLY A 102 -8.11 -9.31 10.98
N LEU A 103 -7.17 -8.49 10.50
CA LEU A 103 -7.49 -7.23 9.81
C LEU A 103 -8.16 -7.47 8.47
N LEU A 104 -7.68 -8.47 7.70
CA LEU A 104 -8.32 -8.86 6.44
C LEU A 104 -9.78 -9.31 6.66
N MET A 105 -10.01 -10.09 7.71
CA MET A 105 -11.35 -10.55 8.06
C MET A 105 -12.26 -9.39 8.47
N GLU A 106 -11.79 -8.51 9.35
CA GLU A 106 -12.50 -7.31 9.79
C GLU A 106 -12.94 -6.45 8.59
N ILE A 107 -12.00 -6.09 7.71
CA ILE A 107 -12.30 -5.29 6.51
C ILE A 107 -13.27 -6.01 5.57
N SER A 108 -13.18 -7.34 5.45
CA SER A 108 -14.09 -8.07 4.58
C SER A 108 -15.54 -8.08 5.07
N GLU A 109 -15.75 -7.97 6.39
CA GLU A 109 -17.05 -7.96 7.05
C GLU A 109 -17.73 -6.60 7.00
N THR A 110 -16.97 -5.50 6.95
CA THR A 110 -17.50 -4.13 6.83
C THR A 110 -18.10 -3.83 5.46
N VAL A 111 -17.85 -4.66 4.44
CA VAL A 111 -18.47 -4.56 3.10
C VAL A 111 -19.89 -5.16 3.06
N LYS A 112 -20.48 -5.52 4.21
CA LYS A 112 -21.86 -6.01 4.27
C LYS A 112 -22.86 -4.84 4.22
N GLU A 113 -23.15 -4.39 2.99
CA GLU A 113 -24.49 -4.10 2.41
C GLU A 113 -24.34 -3.40 1.05
#